data_AF-A0A1F8QK10-F1
#
_entry.id   AF-A0A1F8QK10-F1
#
_cell.length_a   1.000
_cell.length_b   1.000
_cell.length_c   1.000
_cell.angle_alpha   90.00
_cell.angle_beta   90.00
_cell.angle_gamma   90.00
#
_symmetry.space_group_name_H-M   'P 1'
#
loop_
_entity.id
_entity.type
_entity.pdbx_description
1 polymer ?
#
loop_
_entity_poly.entity_id
_entity_poly.type
_entity_poly.pdbx_seq_one_letter_code
_entity_poly.pdbx_strand_id
1 'polypeptide(L)'
;MQLYIDGLSDEMSEKDLMPLFSGAGSLESVKVIRDIESGESRRFALATVANDKDGQEAITRLNGSTLSGRKLTVFKIHDTLPGEMEFREWLRNNAVEALDRVGVKRSQTVVDYGCGPGIFTMAAASLVGPGGRVYALDVRPSALERVRGLASEGGLANVDTILIKKETVPVALGEGSADMALLYDVLQEVPDKPGLMRELHRILKPGGVLSVFPMHLGTQKLLDLVEAVGLFRVRDRYCVSGFQSASEIVNLTAVA
;
A
#
# COMPACT_ATOMS: atom_id res chain seq x y z
N MET A 1 5.49 -2.30 -20.97
CA MET A 1 4.84 -1.12 -20.34
C MET A 1 3.41 -1.47 -19.94
N GLN A 2 2.92 -0.95 -18.82
CA GLN A 2 1.55 -1.16 -18.37
C GLN A 2 0.66 0.06 -18.59
N LEU A 3 -0.60 -0.21 -18.93
CA LEU A 3 -1.64 0.78 -19.20
C LEU A 3 -2.85 0.50 -18.32
N TYR A 4 -3.42 1.56 -17.75
CA TYR A 4 -4.74 1.53 -17.11
C TYR A 4 -5.79 2.03 -18.09
N ILE A 5 -6.91 1.31 -18.18
CA ILE A 5 -8.03 1.59 -19.10
C ILE A 5 -9.29 1.73 -18.26
N ASP A 6 -9.75 2.96 -18.06
CA ASP A 6 -11.01 3.27 -17.37
C ASP A 6 -12.18 3.44 -18.33
N GLY A 7 -13.39 3.42 -17.79
CA GLY A 7 -14.61 3.77 -18.52
C GLY A 7 -15.28 2.58 -19.20
N LEU A 8 -14.98 1.35 -18.79
CA LEU A 8 -15.62 0.15 -19.35
C LEU A 8 -17.10 0.04 -18.92
N SER A 9 -17.89 -0.71 -19.68
CA SER A 9 -19.23 -1.14 -19.23
C SER A 9 -19.13 -2.41 -18.36
N ASP A 10 -20.21 -2.76 -17.67
CA ASP A 10 -20.23 -3.90 -16.75
C ASP A 10 -20.07 -5.25 -17.46
N GLU A 11 -20.54 -5.30 -18.71
CA GLU A 11 -20.56 -6.49 -19.54
C GLU A 11 -19.25 -6.73 -20.29
N MET A 12 -18.32 -5.77 -20.26
CA MET A 12 -17.07 -5.87 -21.02
C MET A 12 -16.16 -6.98 -20.51
N SER A 13 -15.48 -7.61 -21.46
CA SER A 13 -14.48 -8.65 -21.26
C SER A 13 -13.18 -8.33 -21.99
N GLU A 14 -12.14 -9.13 -21.71
CA GLU A 14 -10.85 -9.06 -22.39
C GLU A 14 -11.01 -9.20 -23.91
N LYS A 15 -11.98 -10.01 -24.37
CA LYS A 15 -12.25 -10.22 -25.80
C LYS A 15 -12.73 -8.95 -26.50
N ASP A 16 -13.40 -8.05 -25.77
CA ASP A 16 -13.88 -6.77 -26.31
C ASP A 16 -12.74 -5.75 -26.39
N LEU A 17 -11.74 -5.88 -25.52
CA LEU A 17 -10.59 -4.96 -25.44
C LEU A 17 -9.45 -5.35 -26.39
N MET A 18 -9.19 -6.63 -26.59
CA MET A 18 -8.09 -7.10 -27.46
C MET A 18 -8.09 -6.46 -28.87
N PRO A 19 -9.24 -6.33 -29.57
CA PRO A 19 -9.28 -5.70 -30.89
C PRO A 19 -8.86 -4.22 -30.89
N LEU A 20 -9.03 -3.50 -29.78
CA LEU A 20 -8.64 -2.09 -29.67
C LEU A 20 -7.13 -1.89 -29.81
N PHE A 21 -6.34 -2.89 -29.42
CA PHE A 21 -4.89 -2.86 -29.52
C PHE A 21 -4.37 -3.29 -30.90
N SER A 22 -5.25 -3.75 -31.79
CA SER A 22 -4.87 -4.12 -33.15
C SER A 22 -4.44 -2.87 -33.94
N GLY A 23 -3.13 -2.79 -34.21
CA GLY A 23 -2.50 -1.64 -34.88
C GLY A 23 -2.18 -0.48 -33.94
N ALA A 24 -2.11 -0.71 -32.63
CA ALA A 24 -1.66 0.28 -31.64
C ALA A 24 -0.47 -0.24 -30.80
N GLY A 25 0.25 -1.26 -31.30
CA GLY A 25 1.38 -1.92 -30.64
C GLY A 25 1.13 -3.40 -30.33
N SER A 26 2.16 -4.11 -29.87
CA SER A 26 2.06 -5.50 -29.44
C SER A 26 1.50 -5.60 -28.03
N LEU A 27 0.22 -5.96 -27.91
CA LEU A 27 -0.43 -6.31 -26.64
C LEU A 27 0.07 -7.68 -26.16
N GLU A 28 0.63 -7.73 -24.96
CA GLU A 28 1.06 -8.97 -24.30
C GLU A 28 -0.05 -9.56 -23.45
N SER A 29 -0.76 -8.72 -22.70
CA SER A 29 -1.90 -9.14 -21.87
C SER A 29 -2.90 -8.01 -21.67
N VAL A 30 -4.17 -8.36 -21.46
CA VAL A 30 -5.20 -7.45 -20.97
C VAL A 30 -6.08 -8.22 -19.98
N LYS A 31 -6.45 -7.60 -18.87
CA LYS A 31 -7.31 -8.18 -17.83
C LYS A 31 -8.32 -7.15 -17.36
N VAL A 32 -9.60 -7.47 -17.43
CA VAL A 32 -10.68 -6.68 -16.82
C VAL A 32 -10.70 -6.98 -15.34
N ILE A 33 -10.66 -5.94 -14.51
CA ILE A 33 -10.66 -6.12 -13.06
C ILE A 33 -12.09 -6.35 -12.59
N ARG A 34 -12.26 -7.42 -11.81
CA ARG A 34 -13.53 -7.84 -11.25
C ARG A 34 -13.40 -7.95 -9.74
N ASP A 35 -14.52 -7.72 -9.06
CA ASP A 35 -14.64 -8.01 -7.64
C ASP A 35 -14.46 -9.52 -7.40
N ILE A 36 -13.68 -9.89 -6.38
CA ILE A 36 -13.28 -11.28 -6.13
C ILE A 36 -14.44 -12.13 -5.60
N GLU A 37 -15.37 -11.54 -4.86
CA GLU A 37 -16.47 -12.27 -4.23
C GLU A 37 -17.68 -12.39 -5.17
N SER A 38 -18.07 -11.29 -5.81
CA SER A 38 -19.25 -11.23 -6.68
C SER A 38 -18.95 -11.54 -8.15
N GLY A 39 -17.68 -11.42 -8.59
CA GLY A 39 -17.28 -11.52 -9.99
C GLY A 39 -17.70 -10.31 -10.85
N GLU A 40 -18.28 -9.28 -10.26
CA GLU A 40 -18.75 -8.09 -10.98
C GLU A 40 -17.60 -7.27 -11.53
N SER A 41 -17.80 -6.70 -12.72
CA SER A 41 -16.80 -5.81 -13.34
C SER A 41 -16.63 -4.54 -12.52
N ARG A 42 -15.37 -4.16 -12.27
CA ARG A 42 -15.03 -2.88 -11.65
C ARG A 42 -14.90 -1.75 -12.67
N ARG A 43 -15.28 -2.01 -13.93
CA ARG A 43 -15.33 -1.05 -15.04
C ARG A 43 -13.98 -0.49 -15.49
N PHE A 44 -12.89 -1.19 -15.18
CA PHE A 44 -11.57 -0.87 -15.68
C PHE A 44 -10.76 -2.12 -16.01
N ALA A 45 -9.71 -1.95 -16.81
CA ALA A 45 -8.79 -3.03 -17.18
C ALA A 45 -7.32 -2.58 -17.06
N LEU A 46 -6.45 -3.57 -16.92
CA LEU A 46 -5.01 -3.43 -17.01
C LEU A 46 -4.51 -4.12 -18.27
N ALA A 47 -3.70 -3.42 -19.06
CA ALA A 47 -3.06 -3.97 -20.25
C ALA A 47 -1.53 -3.86 -20.15
N THR A 48 -0.83 -4.91 -20.57
CA THR A 48 0.63 -4.93 -20.72
C THR A 48 0.97 -4.97 -22.20
N VAL A 49 1.84 -4.07 -22.64
CA VAL A 49 2.34 -3.98 -24.02
C VAL A 49 3.86 -4.10 -24.04
N ALA A 50 4.40 -4.56 -25.17
CA ALA A 50 5.79 -4.97 -25.29
C ALA A 50 6.82 -3.89 -24.92
N ASN A 51 6.55 -2.62 -25.26
CA ASN A 51 7.51 -1.54 -25.06
C ASN A 51 6.83 -0.18 -24.88
N ASP A 52 7.61 0.84 -24.51
CA ASP A 52 7.11 2.20 -24.25
C ASP A 52 6.54 2.88 -25.51
N LYS A 53 7.11 2.60 -26.69
CA LYS A 53 6.63 3.15 -27.97
C LYS A 53 5.22 2.64 -28.27
N ASP A 54 5.05 1.32 -28.22
CA ASP A 54 3.78 0.65 -28.46
C ASP A 54 2.69 1.19 -27.53
N GLY A 55 2.95 1.30 -26.23
CA GLY A 55 1.89 1.80 -25.35
C GLY A 55 1.66 3.30 -25.44
N GLN A 56 2.62 4.11 -25.90
CA GLN A 56 2.36 5.53 -26.20
C GLN A 56 1.45 5.66 -27.43
N GLU A 57 1.61 4.80 -28.43
CA GLU A 57 0.68 4.69 -29.57
C GLU A 57 -0.71 4.27 -29.10
N ALA A 58 -0.80 3.25 -28.25
CA ALA A 58 -2.06 2.82 -27.64
C ALA A 58 -2.75 3.93 -26.84
N ILE A 59 -2.03 4.66 -25.98
CA ILE A 59 -2.59 5.80 -25.23
C ILE A 59 -3.12 6.86 -26.20
N THR A 60 -2.32 7.24 -27.19
CA THR A 60 -2.68 8.30 -28.15
C THR A 60 -3.96 7.97 -28.91
N ARG A 61 -4.14 6.69 -29.26
CA ARG A 61 -5.30 6.23 -30.04
C ARG A 61 -6.54 5.99 -29.17
N LEU A 62 -6.36 5.38 -28.00
CA LEU A 62 -7.48 4.87 -27.19
C LEU A 62 -7.96 5.89 -26.16
N ASN A 63 -7.09 6.77 -25.65
CA ASN A 63 -7.48 7.75 -24.65
C ASN A 63 -8.50 8.74 -25.24
N GLY A 64 -9.67 8.83 -24.63
CA GLY A 64 -10.78 9.66 -25.07
C GLY A 64 -11.64 9.07 -26.20
N SER A 65 -11.30 7.87 -26.70
CA SER A 65 -12.17 7.12 -27.61
C SER A 65 -13.45 6.67 -26.89
N THR A 66 -14.48 6.27 -27.65
CA THR A 66 -15.74 5.79 -27.08
C THR A 66 -15.93 4.32 -27.40
N LEU A 67 -16.21 3.50 -26.39
CA LEU A 67 -16.57 2.09 -26.52
C LEU A 67 -17.87 1.82 -25.75
N SER A 68 -18.84 1.18 -26.39
CA SER A 68 -20.18 0.93 -25.83
C SER A 68 -20.84 2.17 -25.21
N GLY A 69 -20.69 3.32 -25.86
CA GLY A 69 -21.26 4.60 -25.41
C GLY A 69 -20.54 5.24 -24.22
N ARG A 70 -19.43 4.67 -23.75
CA ARG A 70 -18.62 5.22 -22.65
C ARG A 70 -17.27 5.68 -23.16
N LYS A 71 -16.82 6.82 -22.65
CA LYS A 71 -15.52 7.39 -23.00
C LYS A 71 -14.42 6.67 -22.22
N LEU A 72 -13.43 6.14 -22.92
CA LEU A 72 -12.28 5.49 -22.30
C LEU A 72 -11.27 6.53 -21.83
N THR A 73 -10.66 6.25 -20.68
CA THR A 73 -9.50 7.01 -20.19
C THR A 73 -8.32 6.06 -20.11
N VAL A 74 -7.26 6.35 -20.86
CA VAL A 74 -6.09 5.45 -20.99
C VAL A 74 -4.82 6.22 -20.66
N PHE A 75 -4.04 5.70 -19.72
CA PHE A 75 -2.77 6.30 -19.34
C PHE A 75 -1.76 5.24 -18.91
N LYS A 76 -0.48 5.59 -19.03
CA LYS A 76 0.63 4.78 -18.53
C LYS A 76 0.54 4.71 -17.01
N ILE A 77 0.51 3.51 -16.46
CA ILE A 77 0.79 3.31 -15.04
C ILE A 77 2.26 2.94 -14.89
N HIS A 78 2.90 3.50 -13.87
CA HIS A 78 4.27 3.16 -13.53
C HIS A 78 4.21 1.90 -12.69
N ASP A 79 4.80 0.82 -13.19
CA ASP A 79 5.01 -0.49 -12.57
C ASP A 79 4.04 -0.78 -11.41
N THR A 80 2.74 -0.82 -11.70
CA THR A 80 1.75 -1.35 -10.76
C THR A 80 1.48 -2.77 -11.23
N LEU A 81 2.29 -3.71 -10.74
CA LEU A 81 2.30 -5.08 -11.24
C LEU A 81 0.88 -5.66 -11.18
N PRO A 82 0.49 -6.53 -12.13
CA PRO A 82 -0.83 -7.15 -12.10
C PRO A 82 -0.99 -7.85 -10.74
N GLY A 83 -2.06 -7.53 -10.01
CA GLY A 83 -2.26 -8.03 -8.65
C GLY A 83 -1.93 -7.06 -7.52
N GLU A 84 -1.23 -5.95 -7.76
CA GLU A 84 -0.92 -4.99 -6.67
C GLU A 84 -2.12 -4.17 -6.22
N MET A 85 -2.98 -3.75 -7.15
CA MET A 85 -4.26 -3.11 -6.77
C MET A 85 -5.20 -4.09 -6.08
N GLU A 86 -5.27 -5.32 -6.57
CA GLU A 86 -6.08 -6.40 -5.99
C GLU A 86 -5.56 -6.73 -4.58
N PHE A 87 -4.24 -6.80 -4.40
CA PHE A 87 -3.59 -6.99 -3.10
C PHE A 87 -3.82 -5.81 -2.16
N ARG A 88 -3.72 -4.56 -2.64
CA ARG A 88 -4.00 -3.36 -1.83
C ARG A 88 -5.43 -3.37 -1.30
N GLU A 89 -6.38 -3.75 -2.14
CA GLU A 89 -7.78 -3.85 -1.73
C GLU A 89 -8.02 -5.00 -0.77
N TRP A 90 -7.46 -6.17 -1.07
CA TRP A 90 -7.46 -7.29 -0.14
C TRP A 90 -6.87 -6.87 1.22
N LEU A 91 -5.72 -6.19 1.23
CA LEU A 91 -5.03 -5.76 2.43
C LEU A 91 -5.88 -4.79 3.26
N ARG A 92 -6.59 -3.87 2.59
CA ARG A 92 -7.50 -2.94 3.26
C ARG A 92 -8.74 -3.63 3.82
N ASN A 93 -9.29 -4.60 3.11
CA ASN A 93 -10.48 -5.34 3.52
C ASN A 93 -10.17 -6.41 4.58
N ASN A 94 -8.92 -6.87 4.66
CA ASN A 94 -8.46 -7.92 5.57
C ASN A 94 -7.40 -7.39 6.55
N ALA A 95 -7.48 -6.11 6.94
CA ALA A 95 -6.45 -5.43 7.72
C ALA A 95 -6.15 -6.14 9.06
N VAL A 96 -7.17 -6.64 9.77
CA VAL A 96 -6.99 -7.39 11.03
C VAL A 96 -6.21 -8.67 10.78
N GLU A 97 -6.58 -9.45 9.76
CA GLU A 97 -5.88 -10.69 9.42
C GLU A 97 -4.43 -10.41 8.99
N ALA A 98 -4.21 -9.39 8.16
CA ALA A 98 -2.88 -9.01 7.71
C ALA A 98 -1.98 -8.59 8.89
N LEU A 99 -2.51 -7.77 9.80
CA LEU A 99 -1.78 -7.31 10.98
C LEU A 99 -1.46 -8.43 11.97
N ASP A 100 -2.38 -9.37 12.18
CA ASP A 100 -2.12 -10.58 12.98
C ASP A 100 -0.97 -11.41 12.39
N ARG A 101 -0.99 -11.63 11.06
CA ARG A 101 0.04 -12.40 10.35
C ARG A 101 1.43 -11.76 10.38
N VAL A 102 1.54 -10.43 10.32
CA VAL A 102 2.84 -9.74 10.44
C VAL A 102 3.34 -9.65 11.89
N GLY A 103 2.50 -10.03 12.85
CA GLY A 103 2.88 -10.25 14.25
C GLY A 103 2.43 -9.16 15.21
N VAL A 104 1.37 -8.41 14.90
CA VAL A 104 0.69 -7.55 15.90
C VAL A 104 0.04 -8.45 16.95
N LYS A 105 0.36 -8.22 18.22
CA LYS A 105 -0.10 -9.02 19.36
C LYS A 105 -0.70 -8.15 20.45
N ARG A 106 -1.48 -8.80 21.33
CA ARG A 106 -2.06 -8.16 22.52
C ARG A 106 -1.02 -7.43 23.36
N SER A 107 -1.41 -6.28 23.90
CA SER A 107 -0.62 -5.43 24.81
C SER A 107 0.65 -4.82 24.20
N GLN A 108 0.81 -4.85 22.87
CA GLN A 108 1.89 -4.15 22.20
C GLN A 108 1.60 -2.65 22.07
N THR A 109 2.68 -1.87 22.00
CA THR A 109 2.67 -0.51 21.48
C THR A 109 2.98 -0.54 19.98
N VAL A 110 2.04 -0.09 19.15
CA VAL A 110 2.17 -0.04 17.68
C VAL A 110 2.18 1.41 17.20
N VAL A 111 3.06 1.72 16.26
CA VAL A 111 3.10 3.02 15.58
C VAL A 111 2.61 2.84 14.15
N ASP A 112 1.59 3.56 13.73
CA ASP A 112 1.09 3.59 12.35
C ASP A 112 1.59 4.87 11.68
N TYR A 113 2.75 4.80 11.01
CA TYR A 113 3.41 5.95 10.39
C TYR A 113 2.81 6.23 9.01
N GLY A 114 2.05 7.32 8.91
CA GLY A 114 1.24 7.65 7.73
C GLY A 114 -0.12 6.94 7.75
N CYS A 115 -0.85 7.07 8.87
CA CYS A 115 -2.08 6.32 9.15
C CYS A 115 -3.20 6.54 8.12
N GLY A 116 -3.20 7.68 7.42
CA GLY A 116 -4.16 8.00 6.38
C GLY A 116 -5.61 7.87 6.84
N PRO A 117 -6.45 7.06 6.17
CA PRO A 117 -7.82 6.87 6.61
C PRO A 117 -7.92 6.18 7.98
N GLY A 118 -6.89 5.50 8.47
CA GLY A 118 -6.91 4.83 9.77
C GLY A 118 -7.37 3.37 9.74
N ILE A 119 -7.41 2.74 8.56
CA ILE A 119 -7.79 1.32 8.42
C ILE A 119 -6.89 0.43 9.27
N PHE A 120 -5.57 0.57 9.13
CA PHE A 120 -4.60 -0.20 9.90
C PHE A 120 -4.52 0.26 11.35
N THR A 121 -4.72 1.54 11.63
CA THR A 121 -4.83 2.05 13.01
C THR A 121 -5.93 1.33 13.79
N MET A 122 -7.15 1.25 13.23
CA MET A 122 -8.29 0.61 13.92
C MET A 122 -8.09 -0.90 14.05
N ALA A 123 -7.57 -1.55 13.00
CA ALA A 123 -7.24 -2.96 13.05
C ALA A 123 -6.18 -3.27 14.12
N ALA A 124 -5.11 -2.49 14.19
CA ALA A 124 -4.09 -2.61 15.22
C ALA A 124 -4.67 -2.38 16.62
N ALA A 125 -5.49 -1.34 16.79
CA ALA A 125 -6.09 -0.99 18.07
C ALA A 125 -6.98 -2.12 18.62
N SER A 126 -7.75 -2.76 17.74
CA SER A 126 -8.54 -3.94 18.08
C SER A 126 -7.67 -5.14 18.48
N LEU A 127 -6.59 -5.42 17.73
CA LEU A 127 -5.69 -6.56 17.97
C LEU A 127 -4.88 -6.42 19.27
N VAL A 128 -4.29 -5.25 19.50
CA VAL A 128 -3.49 -5.02 20.71
C VAL A 128 -4.37 -4.96 21.96
N GLY A 129 -5.66 -4.62 21.78
CA GLY A 129 -6.65 -4.56 22.86
C GLY A 129 -6.36 -3.47 23.89
N PRO A 130 -7.15 -3.40 24.97
CA PRO A 130 -7.12 -2.28 25.92
C PRO A 130 -5.83 -2.17 26.74
N GLY A 131 -5.04 -3.25 26.80
CA GLY A 131 -3.71 -3.24 27.43
C GLY A 131 -2.58 -2.77 26.51
N GLY A 132 -2.86 -2.59 25.21
CA GLY A 132 -1.92 -2.07 24.23
C GLY A 132 -2.19 -0.61 23.90
N ARG A 133 -1.42 -0.08 22.95
CA ARG A 133 -1.48 1.32 22.52
C ARG A 133 -1.18 1.43 21.03
N VAL A 134 -1.89 2.30 20.33
CA VAL A 134 -1.60 2.64 18.93
C VAL A 134 -1.36 4.13 18.79
N TYR A 135 -0.22 4.51 18.22
CA TYR A 135 0.09 5.89 17.85
C TYR A 135 -0.11 6.06 16.34
N ALA A 136 -1.11 6.84 15.93
CA ALA A 136 -1.44 7.13 14.54
C ALA A 136 -0.81 8.45 14.10
N LEU A 137 0.11 8.41 13.14
CA LEU A 137 0.87 9.57 12.68
C LEU A 137 0.47 9.92 11.25
N ASP A 138 0.20 11.18 10.95
CA ASP A 138 -0.01 11.66 9.58
C ASP A 138 0.38 13.15 9.49
N VAL A 139 0.70 13.61 8.29
CA VAL A 139 1.00 15.03 8.01
C VAL A 139 -0.26 15.86 7.84
N ARG A 140 -1.41 15.22 7.61
CA ARG A 140 -2.70 15.87 7.37
C ARG A 140 -3.54 15.88 8.65
N PRO A 141 -3.91 17.05 9.18
CA PRO A 141 -4.81 17.15 10.33
C PRO A 141 -6.15 16.43 10.12
N SER A 142 -6.71 16.46 8.91
CA SER A 142 -7.98 15.81 8.57
C SER A 142 -7.93 14.28 8.67
N ALA A 143 -6.79 13.66 8.36
CA ALA A 143 -6.59 12.23 8.56
C ALA A 143 -6.64 11.87 10.05
N LEU A 144 -6.00 12.68 10.89
CA LEU A 144 -6.00 12.50 12.34
C LEU A 144 -7.38 12.72 12.95
N GLU A 145 -8.12 13.74 12.51
CA GLU A 145 -9.51 13.96 12.92
C GLU A 145 -10.39 12.75 12.58
N ARG A 146 -10.25 12.19 11.37
CA ARG A 146 -10.95 10.96 10.98
C ARG A 146 -10.61 9.79 11.90
N VAL A 147 -9.32 9.57 12.19
CA VAL A 147 -8.86 8.51 13.10
C VAL A 147 -9.48 8.67 14.49
N ARG A 148 -9.51 9.90 15.03
CA ARG A 148 -10.17 10.16 16.33
C ARG A 148 -11.66 9.88 16.29
N GLY A 149 -12.35 10.26 15.21
CA GLY A 149 -13.76 9.95 15.00
C GLY A 149 -14.03 8.45 15.01
N LEU A 150 -13.29 7.69 14.21
CA LEU A 150 -13.39 6.22 14.15
C LEU A 150 -13.08 5.56 15.50
N ALA A 151 -12.05 6.02 16.20
CA ALA A 151 -11.69 5.49 17.51
C ALA A 151 -12.81 5.75 18.54
N SER A 152 -13.39 6.95 18.52
CA SER A 152 -14.52 7.33 19.38
C SER A 152 -15.77 6.48 19.08
N GLU A 153 -16.15 6.35 17.81
CA GLU A 153 -17.29 5.53 17.36
C GLU A 153 -17.10 4.04 17.70
N GLY A 154 -15.86 3.54 17.59
CA GLY A 154 -15.50 2.15 17.92
C GLY A 154 -15.24 1.89 19.40
N GLY A 155 -15.30 2.89 20.28
CA GLY A 155 -14.98 2.74 21.70
C GLY A 155 -13.51 2.39 21.98
N LEU A 156 -12.60 2.73 21.07
CA LEU A 156 -11.17 2.42 21.13
C LEU A 156 -10.41 3.53 21.88
N ALA A 157 -10.32 3.41 23.20
CA ALA A 157 -9.60 4.36 24.07
C ALA A 157 -8.05 4.22 24.01
N ASN A 158 -7.54 3.28 23.23
CA ASN A 158 -6.13 2.92 23.12
C ASN A 158 -5.46 3.51 21.86
N VAL A 159 -6.06 4.53 21.24
CA VAL A 159 -5.53 5.19 20.04
C VAL A 159 -5.18 6.65 20.35
N ASP A 160 -3.94 7.03 20.07
CA ASP A 160 -3.44 8.40 20.18
C ASP A 160 -2.95 8.89 18.81
N THR A 161 -3.28 10.12 18.46
CA THR A 161 -2.87 10.72 17.18
C THR A 161 -1.73 11.69 17.35
N ILE A 162 -0.75 11.68 16.45
CA ILE A 162 0.39 12.61 16.46
C ILE A 162 0.50 13.28 15.08
N LEU A 163 0.41 14.61 15.04
CA LEU A 163 0.67 15.37 13.82
C LEU A 163 2.18 15.42 13.56
N ILE A 164 2.60 14.96 12.39
CA ILE A 164 3.98 15.02 11.93
C ILE A 164 4.11 15.99 10.75
N LYS A 165 5.34 16.29 10.33
CA LYS A 165 5.59 16.97 9.05
C LYS A 165 6.44 16.07 8.18
N LYS A 166 6.36 16.30 6.86
CA LYS A 166 7.02 15.49 5.85
C LYS A 166 8.55 15.48 6.00
N GLU A 167 9.12 16.54 6.58
CA GLU A 167 10.55 16.73 6.82
C GLU A 167 10.97 16.42 8.26
N THR A 168 10.03 16.14 9.19
CA THR A 168 10.35 16.12 10.61
C THR A 168 10.73 14.72 11.11
N VAL A 169 12.03 14.60 11.40
CA VAL A 169 12.59 13.79 12.47
C VAL A 169 13.10 14.74 13.57
N PRO A 170 12.99 14.40 14.87
CA PRO A 170 12.41 13.18 15.43
C PRO A 170 10.87 13.24 15.57
N VAL A 171 10.25 12.07 15.65
CA VAL A 171 8.88 11.85 16.08
C VAL A 171 8.79 12.06 17.59
N ALA A 172 7.66 12.58 18.06
CA ALA A 172 7.37 12.82 19.48
C ALA A 172 7.09 11.53 20.28
N LEU A 173 8.01 10.56 20.20
CA LEU A 173 7.97 9.28 20.93
C LEU A 173 9.34 8.99 21.55
N GLY A 174 9.32 8.31 22.70
CA GLY A 174 10.53 7.92 23.42
C GLY A 174 11.36 6.88 22.67
N GLU A 175 12.66 6.83 22.96
CA GLU A 175 13.53 5.75 22.48
C GLU A 175 13.06 4.41 23.04
N GLY A 176 13.06 3.36 22.21
CA GLY A 176 12.66 2.02 22.63
C GLY A 176 11.22 1.92 23.17
N SER A 177 10.31 2.78 22.71
CA SER A 177 8.94 2.87 23.25
C SER A 177 7.91 2.01 22.50
N ALA A 178 8.21 1.58 21.28
CA ALA A 178 7.31 0.82 20.42
C ALA A 178 7.77 -0.63 20.21
N ASP A 179 6.82 -1.56 20.19
CA ASP A 179 7.06 -2.97 19.83
C ASP A 179 7.06 -3.17 18.31
N MET A 180 6.22 -2.41 17.61
CA MET A 180 6.10 -2.45 16.16
C MET A 180 5.82 -1.08 15.55
N ALA A 181 6.36 -0.83 14.35
CA ALA A 181 6.02 0.29 13.51
C ALA A 181 5.51 -0.23 12.15
N LEU A 182 4.40 0.31 11.68
CA LEU A 182 3.83 0.08 10.36
C LEU A 182 4.23 1.23 9.46
N LEU A 183 4.72 0.92 8.27
CA LEU A 183 5.09 1.87 7.24
C LEU A 183 4.48 1.42 5.90
N TYR A 184 3.17 1.57 5.78
CA TYR A 184 2.41 1.02 4.67
C TYR A 184 2.17 2.06 3.60
N ASP A 185 2.94 1.95 2.51
CA ASP A 185 2.87 2.79 1.33
C ASP A 185 3.11 4.29 1.57
N VAL A 186 4.08 4.60 2.42
CA VAL A 186 4.43 5.98 2.82
C VAL A 186 5.87 6.36 2.42
N LEU A 187 6.79 5.40 2.43
CA LEU A 187 8.23 5.65 2.33
C LEU A 187 8.63 6.37 1.03
N GLN A 188 7.92 6.16 -0.08
CA GLN A 188 8.16 6.83 -1.36
C GLN A 188 7.98 8.35 -1.26
N GLU A 189 7.04 8.81 -0.43
CA GLU A 189 6.74 10.24 -0.28
C GLU A 189 7.76 10.96 0.60
N VAL A 190 8.48 10.23 1.44
CA VAL A 190 9.42 10.78 2.42
C VAL A 190 10.70 11.25 1.72
N PRO A 191 11.11 12.53 1.83
CA PRO A 191 12.33 13.02 1.21
C PRO A 191 13.60 12.38 1.80
N ASP A 192 13.74 12.40 3.14
CA ASP A 192 14.87 11.80 3.85
C ASP A 192 14.53 10.38 4.35
N LYS A 193 14.53 9.42 3.41
CA LYS A 193 14.26 8.01 3.72
C LYS A 193 15.27 7.44 4.74
N PRO A 194 16.60 7.64 4.62
CA PRO A 194 17.55 7.20 5.64
C PRO A 194 17.30 7.81 7.02
N GLY A 195 16.98 9.10 7.10
CA GLY A 195 16.62 9.78 8.34
C GLY A 195 15.39 9.15 9.01
N LEU A 196 14.34 8.89 8.23
CA LEU A 196 13.16 8.18 8.74
C LEU A 196 13.49 6.76 9.23
N MET A 197 14.32 6.00 8.50
CA MET A 197 14.71 4.67 8.94
C MET A 197 15.45 4.72 10.29
N ARG A 198 16.35 5.70 10.50
CA ARG A 198 17.02 5.91 11.80
C ARG A 198 16.03 6.27 12.90
N GLU A 199 15.04 7.10 12.59
CA GLU A 199 14.05 7.52 13.57
C GLU A 199 13.10 6.37 13.96
N LEU A 200 12.66 5.57 13.00
CA LEU A 200 11.86 4.37 13.25
C LEU A 200 12.66 3.33 14.05
N HIS A 201 13.96 3.21 13.79
CA HIS A 201 14.85 2.37 14.60
C HIS A 201 14.92 2.88 16.04
N ARG A 202 15.14 4.19 16.24
CA ARG A 202 15.22 4.81 17.58
C ARG A 202 13.98 4.54 18.43
N ILE A 203 12.78 4.66 17.87
CA ILE A 203 11.54 4.48 18.65
C ILE A 203 11.21 3.00 18.90
N LEU A 204 11.76 2.07 18.12
CA LEU A 204 11.53 0.64 18.31
C LEU A 204 12.38 0.10 19.45
N LYS A 205 11.79 -0.78 20.26
CA LYS A 205 12.52 -1.58 21.26
C LYS A 205 13.61 -2.41 20.57
N PRO A 206 14.68 -2.83 21.28
CA PRO A 206 15.58 -3.86 20.78
C PRO A 206 14.80 -5.11 20.36
N GLY A 207 14.97 -5.56 19.11
CA GLY A 207 14.19 -6.66 18.54
C GLY A 207 12.75 -6.30 18.11
N GLY A 208 12.37 -5.02 18.21
CA GLY A 208 11.12 -4.48 17.68
C GLY A 208 11.06 -4.56 16.16
N VAL A 209 9.84 -4.48 15.62
CA VAL A 209 9.57 -4.83 14.22
C VAL A 209 9.13 -3.61 13.44
N LEU A 210 9.78 -3.35 12.31
CA LEU A 210 9.29 -2.44 11.29
C LEU A 210 8.63 -3.27 10.18
N SER A 211 7.31 -3.17 10.06
CA SER A 211 6.53 -3.81 8.98
C SER A 211 6.32 -2.81 7.85
N VAL A 212 6.82 -3.12 6.66
CA VAL A 212 6.79 -2.20 5.51
C VAL A 212 5.99 -2.82 4.37
N PHE A 213 5.04 -2.07 3.83
CA PHE A 213 4.37 -2.40 2.57
C PHE A 213 4.82 -1.39 1.50
N PRO A 214 5.87 -1.69 0.71
CA PRO A 214 6.52 -0.72 -0.15
C PRO A 214 5.90 -0.64 -1.55
N MET A 215 4.56 -0.58 -1.67
CA MET A 215 3.86 -0.73 -2.94
C MET A 215 4.38 0.19 -4.06
N HIS A 216 4.47 1.50 -3.82
CA HIS A 216 5.00 2.42 -4.84
C HIS A 216 6.54 2.55 -4.86
N LEU A 217 7.23 2.15 -3.78
CA LEU A 217 8.69 2.21 -3.75
C LEU A 217 9.31 1.01 -4.48
N GLY A 218 8.69 -0.16 -4.33
CA GLY A 218 9.20 -1.46 -4.73
C GLY A 218 10.08 -2.11 -3.65
N THR A 219 9.91 -3.42 -3.50
CA THR A 219 10.65 -4.25 -2.52
C THR A 219 12.16 -4.14 -2.67
N GLN A 220 12.70 -4.17 -3.90
CA GLN A 220 14.16 -4.13 -4.08
C GLN A 220 14.78 -2.83 -3.56
N LYS A 221 14.17 -1.67 -3.87
CA LYS A 221 14.65 -0.37 -3.38
C LYS A 221 14.56 -0.25 -1.86
N LEU A 222 13.57 -0.89 -1.24
CA LEU A 222 13.50 -1.00 0.21
C LEU A 222 14.69 -1.80 0.77
N LEU A 223 15.03 -2.94 0.16
CA LEU A 223 16.15 -3.79 0.60
C LEU A 223 17.50 -3.07 0.47
N ASP A 224 17.72 -2.38 -0.65
CA ASP A 224 18.93 -1.58 -0.87
C ASP A 224 19.06 -0.48 0.20
N LEU A 225 17.96 0.18 0.56
CA LEU A 225 17.92 1.17 1.64
C LEU A 225 18.22 0.55 3.01
N VAL A 226 17.64 -0.63 3.29
CA VAL A 226 17.87 -1.36 4.55
C VAL A 226 19.35 -1.70 4.70
N GLU A 227 19.98 -2.22 3.65
CA GLU A 227 21.42 -2.51 3.62
C GLU A 227 22.25 -1.25 3.82
N ALA A 228 21.94 -0.16 3.11
CA ALA A 228 22.67 1.09 3.20
C ALA A 228 22.56 1.75 4.60
N VAL A 229 21.42 1.63 5.27
CA VAL A 229 21.21 2.18 6.62
C VAL A 229 21.84 1.29 7.69
N GLY A 230 21.83 -0.02 7.52
CA GLY A 230 22.50 -0.98 8.42
C GLY A 230 21.84 -1.16 9.81
N LEU A 231 20.64 -0.59 10.03
CA LEU A 231 19.93 -0.64 11.31
C LEU A 231 18.84 -1.72 11.41
N PHE A 232 18.60 -2.43 10.31
CA PHE A 232 17.53 -3.42 10.24
C PHE A 232 18.02 -4.69 9.54
N ARG A 233 17.40 -5.82 9.88
CA ARG A 233 17.56 -7.09 9.17
C ARG A 233 16.21 -7.59 8.71
N VAL A 234 16.15 -8.17 7.51
CA VAL A 234 14.94 -8.85 7.03
C VAL A 234 14.65 -10.03 7.95
N ARG A 235 13.44 -10.04 8.53
CA ARG A 235 12.94 -11.11 9.40
C ARG A 235 12.19 -12.15 8.58
N ASP A 236 11.17 -11.68 7.87
CA ASP A 236 10.33 -12.48 7.00
C ASP A 236 9.67 -11.58 5.95
N ARG A 237 9.06 -12.22 4.97
CA ARG A 237 8.29 -11.58 3.90
C ARG A 237 6.96 -12.27 3.79
N TYR A 238 5.91 -11.48 3.68
CA TYR A 238 4.55 -11.96 3.61
C TYR A 238 3.95 -11.65 2.25
N CYS A 239 3.65 -12.73 1.52
CA CYS A 239 2.81 -12.73 0.33
C CYS A 239 1.50 -13.46 0.67
N VAL A 240 0.37 -12.97 0.14
CA VAL A 240 -0.91 -13.66 0.28
C VAL A 240 -0.98 -14.75 -0.79
N SER A 241 -1.29 -15.98 -0.37
CA SER A 241 -1.51 -17.10 -1.28
C SER A 241 -2.57 -16.76 -2.32
N GLY A 242 -2.22 -16.86 -3.61
CA GLY A 242 -3.12 -16.53 -4.72
C GLY A 242 -2.85 -15.18 -5.39
N PHE A 243 -2.03 -14.32 -4.79
CA PHE A 243 -1.56 -13.09 -5.44
C PHE A 243 -0.12 -13.29 -5.94
N GLN A 244 0.07 -13.20 -7.25
CA GLN A 244 1.40 -13.11 -7.88
C GLN A 244 1.86 -11.63 -7.91
N SER A 245 1.79 -10.91 -6.79
CA SER A 245 2.29 -9.51 -6.72
C SER A 245 3.79 -9.51 -6.39
N ALA A 246 4.57 -8.56 -6.94
CA ALA A 246 5.92 -8.29 -6.41
C ALA A 246 5.92 -7.34 -5.20
N SER A 247 4.75 -6.81 -4.83
CA SER A 247 4.54 -6.11 -3.58
C SER A 247 4.19 -7.13 -2.48
N GLU A 248 5.14 -7.34 -1.59
CA GLU A 248 5.05 -8.15 -0.38
C GLU A 248 5.16 -7.24 0.85
N ILE A 249 4.63 -7.68 1.99
CA ILE A 249 4.93 -6.99 3.25
C ILE A 249 6.27 -7.52 3.74
N VAL A 250 7.22 -6.62 3.97
CA VAL A 250 8.56 -6.97 4.47
C VAL A 250 8.62 -6.62 5.95
N ASN A 251 8.83 -7.62 6.80
CA ASN A 251 9.07 -7.40 8.21
C ASN A 251 10.58 -7.32 8.48
N LEU A 252 10.96 -6.25 9.15
CA LEU A 252 12.33 -5.93 9.47
C LEU A 252 12.50 -5.93 11.00
N THR A 253 13.53 -6.59 11.51
CA THR A 253 13.87 -6.52 12.94
C THR A 253 14.90 -5.41 13.16
N ALA A 254 14.65 -4.53 14.13
CA ALA A 254 15.61 -3.53 14.58
C ALA A 254 16.84 -4.22 15.20
N VAL A 255 18.04 -3.91 14.71
CA VAL A 255 19.29 -4.43 15.28
C VAL A 255 19.63 -3.69 16.58
N ALA A 256 20.29 -4.37 17.51
CA ALA A 256 20.77 -3.76 18.75
C ALA A 256 21.99 -2.86 18.52
#